data_AF-A0A7Y0IAZ0-F1
#
_entry.id   AF-A0A7Y0IAZ0-F1
#
_cell.length_a   1.000
_cell.length_b   1.000
_cell.length_c   1.000
_cell.angle_alpha   90.00
_cell.angle_beta   90.00
_cell.angle_gamma   90.00
#
_symmetry.space_group_name_H-M   'P 1'
#
loop_
_entity.id
_entity.type
_entity.pdbx_description
1 polymer ?
#
loop_
_entity_poly.entity_id
_entity_poly.type
_entity_poly.pdbx_seq_one_letter_code
_entity_poly.pdbx_strand_id
1 'polypeptide(L)' 'MKIAIIGSTGFVGLAFTEELVNRSQNIIGISRDIENSGKNNLIDVQMAI' A
#
# COMPACT_ATOMS: atom_id res chain seq x y z
N MET A 1 3.00 -5.72 13.58
CA MET A 1 1.76 -4.92 13.43
C MET A 1 1.39 -4.88 11.95
N LYS A 2 0.11 -4.85 11.58
CA LYS A 2 -0.34 -4.67 10.18
C LYS A 2 -1.00 -3.30 10.06
N ILE A 3 -0.68 -2.54 9.00
CA ILE A 3 -1.16 -1.17 8.79
C ILE A 3 -1.92 -1.13 7.47
N ALA A 4 -3.15 -0.63 7.48
CA ALA A 4 -3.94 -0.43 6.26
C ALA A 4 -3.84 1.02 5.79
N ILE A 5 -3.62 1.24 4.50
CA ILE A 5 -3.54 2.57 3.88
C ILE A 5 -4.57 2.63 2.74
N ILE A 6 -5.60 3.47 2.91
CA ILE A 6 -6.62 3.71 1.88
C ILE A 6 -6.17 4.90 1.03
N GLY A 7 -6.24 4.75 -0.29
CA GLY A 7 -5.63 5.68 -1.24
C GLY A 7 -4.13 5.46 -1.38
N SER A 8 -3.66 4.21 -1.27
CA SER A 8 -2.24 3.84 -1.32
C SER A 8 -1.52 4.24 -2.61
N THR A 9 -2.24 4.50 -3.70
CA THR A 9 -1.68 4.95 -4.98
C THR A 9 -1.78 6.46 -5.22
N GLY A 10 -2.41 7.23 -4.31
CA GLY A 10 -2.44 8.69 -4.40
C GLY A 10 -1.13 9.32 -3.91
N PHE A 11 -0.87 10.59 -4.24
CA PHE A 11 0.40 11.28 -3.96
C PHE A 11 0.96 11.05 -2.54
N VAL A 12 0.17 11.35 -1.51
CA VAL A 12 0.59 11.18 -0.12
C VAL A 12 0.56 9.70 0.30
N GLY A 13 -0.48 8.97 -0.09
CA GLY A 13 -0.64 7.55 0.27
C GLY A 13 0.51 6.69 -0.25
N LEU A 14 1.00 6.97 -1.46
CA LEU A 14 2.14 6.29 -2.08
C LEU A 14 3.42 6.56 -1.29
N ALA A 15 3.74 7.82 -1.03
CA ALA A 15 4.94 8.19 -0.26
C ALA A 15 4.96 7.54 1.13
N PHE A 16 3.82 7.52 1.82
CA PHE A 16 3.69 6.83 3.11
C PHE A 16 3.81 5.32 2.98
N THR A 17 3.18 4.72 1.98
CA THR A 17 3.25 3.27 1.73
C THR A 17 4.69 2.86 1.49
N GLU A 18 5.41 3.55 0.61
CA GLU A 18 6.81 3.25 0.31
C GLU A 18 7.71 3.38 1.54
N GLU A 19 7.59 4.49 2.29
CA GLU A 19 8.41 4.71 3.48
C GLU A 19 8.17 3.63 4.54
N LEU A 20 6.92 3.27 4.80
CA LEU A 20 6.60 2.25 5.80
C LEU A 20 7.03 0.85 5.36
N VAL A 21 6.87 0.54 4.07
CA VAL A 21 7.36 -0.71 3.48
C VAL A 21 8.89 -0.79 3.57
N ASN A 22 9.60 0.30 3.30
CA ASN A 22 11.07 0.38 3.41
C ASN A 22 11.55 0.24 4.86
N ARG A 23 10.71 0.59 5.84
CA ARG A 23 10.91 0.31 7.28
C ARG A 23 10.49 -1.09 7.70
N SER A 24 10.33 -2.00 6.74
CA SER A 24 9.95 -3.41 6.95
C SER A 24 8.61 -3.58 7.68
N GLN A 25 7.72 -2.60 7.61
CA GLN A 25 6.36 -2.74 8.13
C GLN A 25 5.51 -3.57 7.15
N ASN A 26 4.50 -4.27 7.67
CA ASN A 26 3.56 -5.02 6.85
C ASN A 26 2.36 -4.12 6.52
N ILE A 27 2.23 -3.77 5.24
CA ILE A 27 1.23 -2.82 4.76
C ILE A 27 0.15 -3.54 3.93
N ILE A 28 -1.10 -3.10 4.10
CA ILE A 28 -2.22 -3.43 3.24
C ILE A 28 -2.59 -2.15 2.50
N GLY A 29 -2.20 -2.03 1.24
CA GLY A 29 -2.55 -0.92 0.38
C GLY A 29 -3.94 -1.13 -0.23
N ILE A 30 -4.81 -0.14 -0.14
CA ILE A 30 -6.18 -0.22 -0.67
C ILE A 30 -6.39 0.97 -1.62
N SER A 31 -6.67 0.68 -2.89
CA SER A 31 -6.94 1.69 -3.92
C SER A 31 -7.81 1.11 -5.04
N ARG A 32 -8.35 2.01 -5.88
CA ARG A 32 -9.12 1.61 -7.07
C ARG A 32 -8.21 1.04 -8.15
N ASP A 33 -7.09 1.71 -8.36
CA ASP A 33 -6.07 1.36 -9.34
C ASP A 33 -4.87 0.83 -8.58
N ILE A 34 -4.44 -0.39 -8.90
CA ILE A 34 -3.35 -1.08 -8.22
C ILE A 34 -2.35 -1.56 -9.24
N GLU A 35 -1.07 -1.33 -8.91
CA GLU A 35 0.06 -1.96 -9.56
C GLU A 35 0.74 -2.89 -8.58
N ASN A 36 1.14 -4.06 -9.05
CA ASN A 36 1.80 -5.04 -8.20
C ASN A 36 3.22 -4.55 -7.87
N SER A 37 3.45 -4.16 -6.61
CA SER A 37 4.75 -3.60 -6.20
C SER A 37 5.89 -4.65 -6.17
N GLY A 38 5.56 -5.95 -6.19
CA GLY A 38 6.53 -7.03 -6.03
C GLY A 38 7.19 -7.10 -4.65
N LYS A 39 6.74 -6.30 -3.67
CA LYS A 39 7.31 -6.27 -2.32
C LYS A 39 6.58 -7.26 -1.41
N ASN A 40 7.33 -8.14 -0.74
CA ASN A 40 6.78 -9.21 0.10
C ASN A 40 5.99 -8.72 1.33
N ASN A 41 6.21 -7.48 1.77
CA ASN A 41 5.57 -6.86 2.92
C ASN A 41 4.52 -5.79 2.55
N LEU A 42 4.07 -5.77 1.30
CA LEU A 42 2.95 -4.98 0.81
C LEU A 42 1.93 -5.90 0.14
N ILE A 43 0.70 -5.88 0.64
CA ILE A 43 -0.45 -6.56 0.04
C ILE A 43 -1.35 -5.48 -0.54
N ASP A 44 -1.54 -5.49 -1.85
CA ASP A 44 -2.43 -4.55 -2.53
C ASP A 44 -3.83 -5.16 -2.70
N VAL A 45 -4.87 -4.43 -2.30
CA VAL A 45 -6.28 -4.85 -2.31
C VAL A 45 -7.11 -3.91 -3.16
N GLN A 46 -7.62 -4.41 -4.29
CA GLN A 46 -8.39 -3.59 -5.22
C GLN A 46 -9.78 -3.32 -4.67
N MET A 47 -10.11 -2.03 -4.59
CA MET A 47 -11.44 -1.59 -4.21
C MET A 47 -12.35 -1.63 -5.45
N ALA A 48 -13.33 -2.53 -5.43
CA ALA A 48 -14.43 -2.51 -6.39
C ALA A 48 -15.39 -1.36 -6.04
N ILE A 49 -15.64 -0.49 -7.00
CA ILE A 49 -16.68 0.55 -6.94
C ILE A 49 -17.74 0.19 -7.97
#